data_AF-A0A094D6B8-F1
#
_entry.id   AF-A0A094D6B8-F1
#
_cell.length_a   1.000
_cell.length_b   1.000
_cell.length_c   1.000
_cell.angle_alpha   90.00
_cell.angle_beta   90.00
_cell.angle_gamma   90.00
#
_symmetry.space_group_name_H-M   'P 1'
#
loop_
_entity.id
_entity.type
_entity.pdbx_description
1 polymer ?
#
loop_
_entity_poly.entity_id
_entity_poly.type
_entity_poly.pdbx_seq_one_letter_code
_entity_poly.pdbx_strand_id
1 'polypeptide(L)'
;MAPLKDDNSKRKAVDDPTTPSANKRVKSSHSDSPEPKKIPALPAHPVPFPEKPAVIEERNGEIEFRVVNNDNLRESLIILTGLKCIFQKQLPKMPKDYIARLVYDRTHLSMAIVKKPLEVVGGITYRPFKGRQFAEIVFCAISSDQQVKGYGAHLMSHLKDYVKATSDVMHFLTYADNYAIGYFKKQGFTKEITLEKPRWMGYIKDYEGGTIMQCTMLPKIRYLEMGRMLLKQKEAVHAKIRAFSKSHKVHPPPKQWKNGPCKIDPMQIEAIRASGWSADMDELARQPRHGPNYSQLLHLLNDMQNHASAWPFLHPVSREDVADYYEVIKEPMDLSTMETKLEADNYATPEDFIKDAKLVFDNCRKYNNETTPYAKSANKLEKFMWQQIKGIPEWSHLEP
;
A
#
# COMPACT_ATOMS: atom_id res chain seq x y z
N MET A 1 -44.48 -43.13 33.46
CA MET A 1 -44.74 -44.58 33.29
C MET A 1 -43.77 -45.11 32.24
N ALA A 2 -42.99 -46.12 32.61
CA ALA A 2 -41.93 -46.79 31.83
C ALA A 2 -42.54 -47.94 30.94
N PRO A 3 -41.77 -48.78 30.18
CA PRO A 3 -40.31 -48.95 30.16
C PRO A 3 -39.58 -49.29 28.82
N LEU A 4 -38.25 -49.42 29.01
CA LEU A 4 -37.06 -49.79 28.23
C LEU A 4 -37.01 -51.17 27.52
N LYS A 5 -36.16 -51.28 26.46
CA LYS A 5 -34.92 -52.13 26.30
C LYS A 5 -34.51 -52.22 24.80
N ASP A 6 -33.32 -51.80 24.33
CA ASP A 6 -31.92 -52.33 24.40
C ASP A 6 -31.58 -53.37 23.29
N ASP A 7 -30.60 -53.10 22.40
CA ASP A 7 -29.41 -53.95 22.13
C ASP A 7 -28.45 -53.38 21.04
N ASN A 8 -27.26 -53.97 20.94
CA ASN A 8 -25.93 -53.39 20.74
C ASN A 8 -25.20 -53.85 19.42
N SER A 9 -24.07 -53.17 19.09
CA SER A 9 -22.82 -53.71 18.48
C SER A 9 -22.38 -53.47 16.98
N LYS A 10 -21.25 -52.73 16.86
CA LYS A 10 -20.02 -52.82 16.00
C LYS A 10 -20.00 -53.46 14.59
N ARG A 11 -19.32 -52.78 13.62
CA ARG A 11 -18.07 -53.21 12.92
C ARG A 11 -17.54 -52.21 11.85
N LYS A 12 -16.23 -52.26 11.58
CA LYS A 12 -15.43 -51.51 10.59
C LYS A 12 -14.61 -52.50 9.71
N ALA A 13 -14.34 -52.11 8.46
CA ALA A 13 -13.05 -52.21 7.70
C ALA A 13 -12.90 -53.14 6.44
N VAL A 14 -12.20 -52.55 5.44
CA VAL A 14 -11.20 -53.05 4.44
C VAL A 14 -11.58 -53.28 2.95
N ASP A 15 -10.58 -52.96 2.11
CA ASP A 15 -10.39 -52.63 0.68
C ASP A 15 -10.50 -53.71 -0.43
N ASP A 16 -10.70 -53.19 -1.68
CA ASP A 16 -10.29 -53.56 -3.08
C ASP A 16 -10.14 -55.03 -3.56
N PRO A 17 -10.36 -55.39 -4.87
CA PRO A 17 -9.39 -55.03 -5.94
C PRO A 17 -9.83 -55.05 -7.46
N THR A 18 -9.03 -54.38 -8.31
CA THR A 18 -8.53 -54.75 -9.67
C THR A 18 -9.42 -54.89 -10.93
N THR A 19 -8.87 -54.32 -12.02
CA THR A 19 -9.24 -54.30 -13.45
C THR A 19 -9.28 -55.68 -14.15
N PRO A 20 -9.92 -55.78 -15.33
CA PRO A 20 -9.13 -56.11 -16.53
C PRO A 20 -9.51 -55.33 -17.82
N SER A 21 -8.50 -55.23 -18.69
CA SER A 21 -8.46 -54.65 -20.03
C SER A 21 -9.16 -55.53 -21.09
N ALA A 22 -9.80 -54.93 -22.11
CA ALA A 22 -9.55 -55.20 -23.54
C ALA A 22 -10.64 -54.64 -24.49
N ASN A 23 -10.16 -54.14 -25.63
CA ASN A 23 -10.86 -53.52 -26.76
C ASN A 23 -11.92 -54.42 -27.46
N LYS A 24 -13.06 -53.84 -27.84
CA LYS A 24 -13.62 -53.99 -29.22
C LYS A 24 -14.70 -52.95 -29.54
N ARG A 25 -14.57 -52.43 -30.76
CA ARG A 25 -15.23 -51.27 -31.37
C ARG A 25 -16.52 -51.71 -32.06
N VAL A 26 -17.66 -51.04 -31.81
CA VAL A 26 -18.87 -51.12 -32.65
C VAL A 26 -19.33 -49.69 -32.97
N LYS A 27 -19.49 -49.41 -34.27
CA LYS A 27 -19.96 -48.14 -34.84
C LYS A 27 -21.47 -47.96 -34.59
N SER A 28 -21.91 -46.76 -34.23
CA SER A 28 -23.27 -46.30 -34.51
C SER A 28 -23.26 -44.89 -35.13
N SER A 29 -24.23 -44.69 -36.01
CA SER A 29 -24.36 -43.70 -37.07
C SER A 29 -24.75 -42.29 -36.63
N HIS A 30 -24.45 -41.33 -37.51
CA HIS A 30 -24.72 -39.89 -37.46
C HIS A 30 -26.12 -39.47 -37.01
N SER A 31 -26.15 -38.40 -36.22
CA SER A 31 -27.21 -37.38 -36.25
C SER A 31 -26.55 -36.00 -36.20
N ASP A 32 -26.65 -35.25 -37.30
CA ASP A 32 -26.13 -33.90 -37.47
C ASP A 32 -26.70 -32.92 -36.44
N SER A 33 -25.82 -32.20 -35.76
CA SER A 33 -26.13 -30.96 -35.03
C SER A 33 -25.03 -29.96 -35.35
N PRO A 34 -25.33 -28.69 -35.68
CA PRO A 34 -24.31 -27.75 -36.15
C PRO A 34 -23.32 -27.46 -35.01
N GLU A 35 -22.04 -27.79 -35.22
CA GLU A 35 -20.98 -27.46 -34.28
C GLU A 35 -20.90 -25.93 -34.05
N PRO A 36 -20.74 -25.47 -32.81
CA PRO A 36 -20.43 -24.07 -32.55
C PRO A 36 -19.08 -23.73 -33.20
N LYS A 37 -19.07 -22.75 -34.09
CA LYS A 37 -17.87 -22.23 -34.76
C LYS A 37 -16.75 -22.03 -33.72
N LYS A 38 -15.71 -22.85 -33.79
CA LYS A 38 -14.49 -22.69 -33.00
C LYS A 38 -13.92 -21.30 -33.28
N ILE A 39 -14.00 -20.42 -32.27
CA ILE A 39 -13.24 -19.18 -32.24
C ILE A 39 -11.76 -19.60 -32.34
N PRO A 40 -10.97 -19.09 -33.29
CA PRO A 40 -9.55 -19.39 -33.35
C PRO A 40 -8.93 -19.02 -32.01
N ALA A 41 -8.33 -19.99 -31.32
CA ALA A 41 -7.56 -19.71 -30.12
C ALA A 41 -6.44 -18.74 -30.51
N LEU A 42 -6.55 -17.50 -30.06
CA LEU A 42 -5.46 -16.52 -30.17
C LEU A 42 -4.20 -17.16 -29.57
N PRO A 43 -3.03 -17.06 -30.24
CA PRO A 43 -1.80 -17.57 -29.67
C PRO A 43 -1.58 -16.91 -28.31
N ALA A 44 -1.64 -17.71 -27.25
CA ALA A 44 -1.41 -17.26 -25.89
C ALA A 44 0.08 -16.92 -25.75
N HIS A 45 0.47 -15.73 -26.17
CA HIS A 45 1.77 -15.18 -25.80
C HIS A 45 1.77 -15.02 -24.27
N PRO A 46 2.59 -15.78 -23.52
CA PRO A 46 2.64 -15.65 -22.09
C PRO A 46 3.09 -14.22 -21.76
N VAL A 47 2.25 -13.46 -21.05
CA VAL A 47 2.64 -12.11 -20.61
C VAL A 47 3.75 -12.29 -19.57
N PRO A 48 4.97 -11.76 -19.80
CA PRO A 48 6.06 -11.93 -18.86
C PRO A 48 5.72 -11.24 -17.53
N PHE A 49 5.96 -11.93 -16.43
CA PHE A 49 5.81 -11.39 -15.09
C PHE A 49 7.20 -11.23 -14.45
N PRO A 50 7.71 -10.00 -14.30
CA PRO A 50 9.00 -9.78 -13.66
C PRO A 50 8.87 -10.11 -12.17
N GLU A 51 9.59 -11.14 -11.73
CA GLU A 51 9.63 -11.54 -10.33
C GLU A 51 10.65 -10.72 -9.55
N LYS A 52 10.35 -10.44 -8.28
CA LYS A 52 11.28 -9.74 -7.39
C LYS A 52 12.38 -10.69 -6.91
N PRO A 53 13.59 -10.18 -6.59
CA PRO A 53 14.70 -11.01 -6.10
C PRO A 53 14.32 -11.92 -4.95
N ALA A 54 13.60 -11.41 -3.93
CA ALA A 54 13.14 -12.21 -2.80
C ALA A 54 12.29 -13.44 -3.18
N VAL A 55 11.48 -13.35 -4.23
CA VAL A 55 10.64 -14.48 -4.70
C VAL A 55 11.51 -15.52 -5.39
N ILE A 56 12.53 -15.07 -6.12
CA ILE A 56 13.48 -15.94 -6.82
C ILE A 56 14.35 -16.68 -5.78
N GLU A 57 14.89 -15.97 -4.79
CA GLU A 57 15.70 -16.55 -3.71
C GLU A 57 14.90 -17.60 -2.91
N GLU A 58 13.61 -17.35 -2.63
CA GLU A 58 12.74 -18.34 -1.98
C GLU A 58 12.50 -19.57 -2.87
N ARG A 59 12.19 -19.37 -4.16
CA ARG A 59 11.99 -20.48 -5.11
C ARG A 59 13.24 -21.35 -5.25
N ASN A 60 14.41 -20.74 -5.22
CA ASN A 60 15.69 -21.45 -5.26
C ASN A 60 16.02 -22.13 -3.92
N GLY A 61 15.23 -21.88 -2.87
CA GLY A 61 15.44 -22.42 -1.53
C GLY A 61 16.65 -21.81 -0.81
N GLU A 62 17.08 -20.61 -1.20
CA GLU A 62 18.15 -19.84 -0.55
C GLU A 62 17.64 -19.21 0.74
N ILE A 63 16.39 -18.73 0.72
CA ILE A 63 15.66 -18.22 1.88
C ILE A 63 14.40 -19.03 2.15
N GLU A 64 13.92 -18.97 3.38
CA GLU A 64 12.66 -19.55 3.81
C GLU A 64 11.98 -18.66 4.85
N PHE A 65 10.65 -18.77 4.94
CA PHE A 65 9.85 -18.04 5.92
C PHE A 65 9.43 -19.00 7.03
N ARG A 66 9.89 -18.74 8.26
CA ARG A 66 9.57 -19.57 9.43
C ARG A 66 8.78 -18.76 10.45
N VAL A 67 7.68 -19.32 10.92
CA VAL A 67 6.94 -18.78 12.06
C VAL A 67 7.44 -19.47 13.32
N VAL A 68 7.95 -18.70 14.27
CA VAL A 68 8.55 -19.17 15.52
C VAL A 68 7.96 -18.43 16.71
N ASN A 69 7.93 -19.07 17.86
CA ASN A 69 7.66 -18.48 19.17
C ASN A 69 8.63 -19.05 20.20
N ASN A 70 8.55 -18.56 21.44
CA ASN A 70 9.36 -19.09 22.53
C ASN A 70 8.79 -20.42 23.05
N ASP A 71 9.07 -21.49 22.31
CA ASP A 71 8.71 -22.89 22.56
C ASP A 71 9.82 -23.67 23.32
N ASN A 72 10.87 -22.99 23.77
CA ASN A 72 12.10 -23.57 24.34
C ASN A 72 12.90 -24.47 23.38
N LEU A 73 12.63 -24.49 22.07
CA LEU A 73 13.44 -25.22 21.10
C LEU A 73 14.68 -24.40 20.71
N ARG A 74 15.80 -25.11 20.50
CA ARG A 74 17.10 -24.49 20.15
C ARG A 74 17.01 -23.66 18.87
N GLU A 75 16.37 -24.18 17.83
CA GLU A 75 16.25 -23.46 16.55
C GLU A 75 15.41 -22.19 16.68
N SER A 76 14.23 -22.30 17.30
CA SER A 76 13.35 -21.16 17.58
C SER A 76 14.07 -20.08 18.38
N LEU A 77 14.84 -20.46 19.40
CA LEU A 77 15.62 -19.52 20.21
C LEU A 77 16.72 -18.81 19.40
N ILE A 78 17.41 -19.52 18.50
CA ILE A 78 18.43 -18.90 17.63
C ILE A 78 17.76 -17.87 16.71
N ILE A 79 16.64 -18.23 16.07
CA ILE A 79 15.91 -17.33 15.17
C ILE A 79 15.39 -16.10 15.93
N LEU A 80 14.74 -16.29 17.08
CA LEU A 80 14.26 -15.20 17.92
C LEU A 80 15.40 -14.29 18.39
N THR A 81 16.56 -14.86 18.71
CA THR A 81 17.74 -14.07 19.09
C THR A 81 18.28 -13.26 17.91
N GLY A 82 18.31 -13.83 16.70
CA GLY A 82 18.67 -13.11 15.48
C GLY A 82 17.71 -11.93 15.21
N LEU A 83 16.40 -12.18 15.30
CA LEU A 83 15.37 -11.14 15.16
C LEU A 83 15.52 -10.04 16.19
N LYS A 84 15.70 -10.39 17.47
CA LYS A 84 15.96 -9.42 18.56
C LYS A 84 17.13 -8.51 18.20
N CYS A 85 18.25 -9.07 17.73
CA CYS A 85 19.42 -8.31 17.35
C CYS A 85 19.15 -7.36 16.17
N ILE A 86 18.36 -7.79 15.18
CA ILE A 86 17.95 -6.93 14.06
C ILE A 86 17.05 -5.80 14.56
N PHE A 87 16.00 -6.10 15.33
CA PHE A 87 15.10 -5.10 15.87
C PHE A 87 15.84 -4.07 16.73
N GLN A 88 16.77 -4.51 17.59
CA GLN A 88 17.58 -3.60 18.42
C GLN A 88 18.47 -2.66 17.59
N LYS A 89 18.91 -3.07 16.39
CA LYS A 89 19.70 -2.23 15.48
C LYS A 89 18.82 -1.31 14.64
N GLN A 90 17.71 -1.83 14.09
CA GLN A 90 16.85 -1.11 13.14
C GLN A 90 15.83 -0.19 13.83
N LEU A 91 15.53 -0.42 15.11
CA LEU A 91 14.57 0.35 15.91
C LEU A 91 15.29 1.03 17.10
N PRO A 92 16.18 2.01 16.87
CA PRO A 92 17.00 2.61 17.92
C PRO A 92 16.19 3.39 18.97
N LYS A 93 14.97 3.81 18.63
CA LYS A 93 14.05 4.50 19.56
C LYS A 93 13.38 3.55 20.56
N MET A 94 13.43 2.23 20.31
CA MET A 94 12.82 1.22 21.19
C MET A 94 13.86 0.71 22.21
N PRO A 95 13.53 0.66 23.51
CA PRO A 95 14.45 0.14 24.52
C PRO A 95 14.85 -1.32 24.22
N LYS A 96 16.14 -1.64 24.35
CA LYS A 96 16.67 -2.97 24.02
C LYS A 96 16.04 -4.09 24.84
N ASP A 97 15.79 -3.84 26.12
CA ASP A 97 15.16 -4.81 27.03
C ASP A 97 13.67 -4.98 26.72
N TYR A 98 13.01 -3.91 26.25
CA TYR A 98 11.63 -3.97 25.80
C TYR A 98 11.48 -4.89 24.59
N ILE A 99 12.36 -4.73 23.59
CA ILE A 99 12.41 -5.61 22.42
C ILE A 99 12.64 -7.06 22.85
N ALA A 100 13.66 -7.31 23.67
CA ALA A 100 13.98 -8.66 24.13
C ALA A 100 12.79 -9.31 24.84
N ARG A 101 12.14 -8.58 25.75
CA ARG A 101 11.00 -9.07 26.52
C ARG A 101 9.84 -9.50 25.61
N LEU A 102 9.49 -8.71 24.59
CA LEU A 102 8.38 -9.04 23.71
C LEU A 102 8.72 -10.09 22.65
N VAL A 103 9.94 -10.10 22.12
CA VAL A 103 10.37 -11.14 21.15
C VAL A 103 10.39 -12.52 21.80
N TYR A 104 10.80 -12.63 23.07
CA TYR A 104 10.79 -13.90 23.81
C TYR A 104 9.48 -14.17 24.57
N ASP A 105 8.48 -13.30 24.47
CA ASP A 105 7.19 -13.51 25.12
C ASP A 105 6.42 -14.64 24.41
N ARG A 106 5.86 -15.57 25.18
CA ARG A 106 5.18 -16.76 24.63
C ARG A 106 3.86 -16.45 23.94
N THR A 107 3.27 -15.28 24.20
CA THR A 107 2.03 -14.83 23.55
C THR A 107 2.29 -14.14 22.21
N HIS A 108 3.56 -13.86 21.90
CA HIS A 108 3.98 -13.27 20.63
C HIS A 108 4.48 -14.36 19.68
N LEU A 109 4.21 -14.15 18.39
CA LEU A 109 4.71 -14.95 17.29
C LEU A 109 5.63 -14.08 16.44
N SER A 110 6.66 -14.68 15.86
CA SER A 110 7.52 -13.99 14.92
C SER A 110 7.62 -14.75 13.61
N MET A 111 7.33 -14.09 12.50
CA MET A 111 7.65 -14.59 11.17
C MET A 111 9.03 -14.07 10.76
N ALA A 112 9.99 -14.97 10.60
CA ALA A 112 11.37 -14.67 10.25
C ALA A 112 11.66 -15.07 8.80
N ILE A 113 12.49 -14.26 8.14
CA ILE A 113 13.18 -14.63 6.90
C ILE A 113 14.51 -15.25 7.32
N VAL A 114 14.70 -16.52 7.00
CA VAL A 114 15.91 -17.27 7.32
C VAL A 114 16.62 -17.63 6.03
N LYS A 115 17.90 -17.26 5.92
CA LYS A 115 18.79 -17.71 4.86
C LYS A 115 19.58 -18.92 5.33
N LYS A 116 19.73 -19.93 4.49
CA LYS A 116 20.43 -21.16 4.87
C LYS A 116 21.91 -20.87 5.20
N PRO A 117 22.48 -21.50 6.26
CA PRO A 117 21.88 -22.56 7.07
C PRO A 117 20.94 -22.06 8.19
N LEU A 118 21.13 -20.88 8.79
CA LEU A 118 20.24 -20.35 9.84
C LEU A 118 20.42 -18.84 10.11
N GLU A 119 20.78 -18.08 9.09
CA GLU A 119 21.01 -16.63 9.19
C GLU A 119 19.67 -15.88 9.13
N VAL A 120 19.39 -15.02 10.10
CA VAL A 120 18.15 -14.22 10.11
C VAL A 120 18.38 -12.94 9.31
N VAL A 121 17.54 -12.70 8.31
CA VAL A 121 17.60 -11.51 7.44
C VAL A 121 16.66 -10.39 7.93
N GLY A 122 15.55 -10.77 8.56
CA GLY A 122 14.53 -9.84 9.04
C GLY A 122 13.28 -10.57 9.47
N GLY A 123 12.29 -9.85 9.97
CA GLY A 123 11.05 -10.45 10.41
C GLY A 123 10.00 -9.47 10.93
N ILE A 124 8.84 -10.05 11.23
CA ILE A 124 7.73 -9.37 11.88
C ILE A 124 7.38 -10.14 13.16
N THR A 125 7.40 -9.44 14.30
CA THR A 125 6.82 -9.94 15.55
C THR A 125 5.42 -9.38 15.70
N TYR A 126 4.45 -10.25 15.91
CA TYR A 126 3.05 -9.91 16.05
C TYR A 126 2.37 -10.69 17.18
N ARG A 127 1.29 -10.14 17.70
CA ARG A 127 0.49 -10.73 18.78
C ARG A 127 -0.95 -10.90 18.30
N PRO A 128 -1.43 -12.13 18.03
CA PRO A 128 -2.82 -12.37 17.65
C PRO A 128 -3.74 -12.33 18.87
N PHE A 129 -4.90 -11.67 18.72
CA PHE A 129 -5.95 -11.63 19.74
C PHE A 129 -7.12 -12.52 19.34
N LYS A 130 -7.10 -13.77 19.82
CA LYS A 130 -8.13 -14.78 19.52
C LYS A 130 -9.52 -14.27 19.87
N GLY A 131 -10.49 -14.47 18.97
CA GLY A 131 -11.88 -14.05 19.15
C GLY A 131 -12.13 -12.55 18.93
N ARG A 132 -11.08 -11.75 18.67
CA ARG A 132 -11.18 -10.33 18.32
C ARG A 132 -10.89 -10.06 16.85
N GLN A 133 -10.53 -11.08 16.07
CA GLN A 133 -10.23 -11.04 14.64
C GLN A 133 -9.14 -10.01 14.25
N PHE A 134 -8.26 -9.62 15.18
CA PHE A 134 -7.14 -8.74 14.88
C PHE A 134 -5.84 -9.24 15.50
N ALA A 135 -4.72 -8.83 14.92
CA ALA A 135 -3.39 -8.99 15.51
C ALA A 135 -2.66 -7.65 15.56
N GLU A 136 -1.88 -7.44 16.61
CA GLU A 136 -0.98 -6.31 16.74
C GLU A 136 0.36 -6.66 16.09
N ILE A 137 0.82 -5.85 15.14
CA ILE A 137 2.21 -5.91 14.66
C ILE A 137 3.03 -5.06 15.61
N VAL A 138 3.94 -5.72 16.34
CA VAL A 138 4.77 -5.09 17.38
C VAL A 138 6.08 -4.59 16.79
N PHE A 139 6.75 -5.44 16.02
CA PHE A 139 8.02 -5.10 15.36
C PHE A 139 8.00 -5.55 13.91
N CYS A 140 8.56 -4.74 13.02
CA CYS A 140 8.75 -5.05 11.62
C CYS A 140 10.08 -4.43 11.16
N ALA A 141 11.06 -5.26 10.81
CA ALA A 141 12.35 -4.78 10.35
C ALA A 141 13.05 -5.80 9.45
N ILE A 142 13.82 -5.28 8.49
CA ILE A 142 14.74 -6.04 7.65
C ILE A 142 16.15 -5.47 7.87
N SER A 143 17.15 -6.34 7.91
CA SER A 143 18.56 -5.93 8.02
C SER A 143 18.94 -4.96 6.91
N SER A 144 19.67 -3.89 7.24
CA SER A 144 19.97 -2.77 6.34
C SER A 144 20.65 -3.19 5.03
N ASP A 145 21.54 -4.19 5.09
CA ASP A 145 22.25 -4.76 3.95
C ASP A 145 21.35 -5.53 2.98
N GLN A 146 20.16 -5.94 3.42
CA GLN A 146 19.18 -6.69 2.64
C GLN A 146 17.96 -5.83 2.26
N GLN A 147 17.94 -4.54 2.59
CA GLN A 147 16.86 -3.65 2.18
C GLN A 147 16.83 -3.49 0.65
N VAL A 148 15.71 -3.00 0.10
CA VAL A 148 15.49 -2.76 -1.35
C VAL A 148 15.30 -4.03 -2.21
N LYS A 149 15.68 -5.23 -1.76
CA LYS A 149 15.43 -6.51 -2.48
C LYS A 149 13.96 -6.96 -2.53
N GLY A 150 13.06 -6.22 -1.89
CA GLY A 150 11.63 -6.53 -1.81
C GLY A 150 11.22 -7.43 -0.64
N TYR A 151 12.14 -7.79 0.26
CA TYR A 151 11.88 -8.66 1.40
C TYR A 151 10.73 -8.19 2.28
N GLY A 152 10.65 -6.90 2.63
CA GLY A 152 9.59 -6.39 3.50
C GLY A 152 8.19 -6.58 2.92
N ALA A 153 8.01 -6.42 1.60
CA ALA A 153 6.71 -6.63 0.95
C ALA A 153 6.38 -8.12 0.83
N HIS A 154 7.39 -8.95 0.57
CA HIS A 154 7.25 -10.40 0.47
C HIS A 154 6.89 -11.02 1.83
N LEU A 155 7.57 -10.58 2.89
CA LEU A 155 7.30 -10.95 4.29
C LEU A 155 5.89 -10.59 4.73
N MET A 156 5.41 -9.38 4.41
CA MET A 156 4.04 -8.98 4.74
C MET A 156 3.01 -9.83 3.97
N SER A 157 3.30 -10.23 2.73
CA SER A 157 2.43 -11.09 1.94
C SER A 157 2.34 -12.49 2.54
N HIS A 158 3.49 -13.06 2.94
CA HIS A 158 3.56 -14.31 3.71
C HIS A 158 2.78 -14.22 5.02
N LEU A 159 2.97 -13.14 5.78
CA LEU A 159 2.27 -12.94 7.06
C LEU A 159 0.75 -12.91 6.87
N LYS A 160 0.25 -12.16 5.89
CA LYS A 160 -1.18 -12.08 5.58
C LYS A 160 -1.76 -13.43 5.20
N ASP A 161 -1.09 -14.15 4.29
CA ASP A 161 -1.57 -15.46 3.84
C ASP A 161 -1.51 -16.51 4.96
N TYR A 162 -0.45 -16.50 5.77
CA TYR A 162 -0.30 -17.40 6.92
C TYR A 162 -1.39 -17.16 7.98
N VAL A 163 -1.58 -15.91 8.41
CA VAL A 163 -2.52 -15.56 9.46
C VAL A 163 -3.96 -15.86 9.03
N LYS A 164 -4.31 -15.58 7.77
CA LYS A 164 -5.62 -15.94 7.20
C LYS A 164 -5.85 -17.44 7.13
N ALA A 165 -4.81 -18.23 6.87
CA ALA A 165 -4.93 -19.69 6.76
C ALA A 165 -4.99 -20.39 8.12
N THR A 166 -4.43 -19.77 9.17
CA THR A 166 -4.22 -20.41 10.47
C THR A 166 -5.07 -19.83 11.61
N SER A 167 -5.74 -18.70 11.41
CA SER A 167 -6.50 -18.00 12.46
C SER A 167 -7.72 -17.25 11.91
N ASP A 168 -8.52 -16.67 12.81
CA ASP A 168 -9.68 -15.81 12.53
C ASP A 168 -9.30 -14.34 12.30
N VAL A 169 -8.01 -14.01 12.32
CA VAL A 169 -7.53 -12.64 12.20
C VAL A 169 -7.72 -12.12 10.78
N MET A 170 -8.42 -11.00 10.67
CA MET A 170 -8.67 -10.27 9.41
C MET A 170 -8.13 -8.85 9.42
N HIS A 171 -7.72 -8.34 10.58
CA HIS A 171 -7.20 -6.99 10.75
C HIS A 171 -5.81 -7.00 11.38
N PHE A 172 -4.91 -6.16 10.89
CA PHE A 172 -3.68 -5.81 11.58
C PHE A 172 -3.77 -4.39 12.11
N LEU A 173 -3.34 -4.21 13.35
CA LEU A 173 -3.11 -2.91 13.96
C LEU A 173 -1.62 -2.75 14.26
N THR A 174 -1.08 -1.57 14.04
CA THR A 174 0.33 -1.27 14.31
C THR A 174 0.49 0.20 14.67
N TYR A 175 1.45 0.51 15.53
CA TYR A 175 2.00 1.85 15.63
C TYR A 175 3.20 1.96 14.69
N ALA A 176 3.07 2.79 13.67
CA ALA A 176 4.12 3.05 12.70
C ALA A 176 4.87 4.34 13.08
N ASP A 177 6.20 4.32 13.00
CA ASP A 177 6.98 5.55 13.04
C ASP A 177 6.81 6.33 11.73
N ASN A 178 7.13 7.63 11.75
CA ASN A 178 6.95 8.50 10.58
C ASN A 178 7.68 7.99 9.33
N TYR A 179 8.81 7.30 9.49
CA TYR A 179 9.58 6.73 8.38
C TYR A 179 8.94 5.46 7.79
N ALA A 180 8.22 4.66 8.58
CA ALA A 180 7.57 3.43 8.10
C ALA A 180 6.14 3.64 7.58
N ILE A 181 5.50 4.81 7.80
CA ILE A 181 4.14 5.08 7.30
C ILE A 181 4.03 4.78 5.79
N GLY A 182 5.02 5.20 5.00
CA GLY A 182 5.05 4.94 3.56
C GLY A 182 5.12 3.44 3.21
N TYR A 183 5.86 2.66 3.99
CA TYR A 183 5.91 1.20 3.84
C TYR A 183 4.53 0.58 4.16
N PHE A 184 3.94 0.91 5.31
CA PHE A 184 2.65 0.37 5.74
C PHE A 184 1.52 0.78 4.78
N LYS A 185 1.48 2.03 4.31
CA LYS A 185 0.55 2.48 3.25
C LYS A 185 0.65 1.60 2.00
N LYS A 186 1.87 1.31 1.51
CA LYS A 186 2.08 0.40 0.36
C LYS A 186 1.62 -1.04 0.65
N GLN A 187 1.60 -1.45 1.92
CA GLN A 187 1.06 -2.74 2.34
C GLN A 187 -0.45 -2.70 2.60
N GLY A 188 -1.16 -1.62 2.28
CA GLY A 188 -2.61 -1.51 2.47
C GLY A 188 -3.03 -1.19 3.91
N PHE A 189 -2.17 -0.51 4.67
CA PHE A 189 -2.56 0.11 5.94
C PHE A 189 -3.06 1.54 5.71
N THR A 190 -4.06 1.94 6.49
CA THR A 190 -4.61 3.30 6.54
C THR A 190 -4.50 3.85 7.96
N LYS A 191 -4.50 5.18 8.11
CA LYS A 191 -4.60 5.84 9.42
C LYS A 191 -6.03 5.77 9.98
N GLU A 192 -7.02 5.51 9.13
CA GLU A 192 -8.41 5.40 9.53
C GLU A 192 -8.70 4.03 10.18
N ILE A 193 -8.98 4.05 11.48
CA ILE A 193 -9.27 2.83 12.24
C ILE A 193 -10.77 2.55 12.19
N THR A 194 -11.17 1.66 11.29
CA THR A 194 -12.56 1.21 11.12
C THR A 194 -12.95 0.10 12.10
N LEU A 195 -11.98 -0.55 12.76
CA LEU A 195 -12.25 -1.54 13.79
C LEU A 195 -12.80 -0.88 15.05
N GLU A 196 -13.93 -1.39 15.56
CA GLU A 196 -14.61 -0.85 16.74
C GLU A 196 -13.66 -0.71 17.95
N LYS A 197 -13.64 0.47 18.58
CA LYS A 197 -12.76 0.79 19.72
C LYS A 197 -12.75 -0.29 20.82
N PRO A 198 -13.90 -0.84 21.30
CA PRO A 198 -13.89 -1.88 22.34
C PRO A 198 -13.15 -3.17 21.97
N ARG A 199 -12.94 -3.42 20.67
CA ARG A 199 -12.23 -4.61 20.18
C ARG A 199 -10.72 -4.51 20.35
N TRP A 200 -10.13 -3.32 20.36
CA TRP A 200 -8.68 -3.16 20.36
C TRP A 200 -8.13 -2.19 21.42
N MET A 201 -8.94 -1.22 21.86
CA MET A 201 -8.54 -0.24 22.86
C MET A 201 -8.21 -0.92 24.19
N GLY A 202 -7.04 -0.64 24.75
CA GLY A 202 -6.50 -1.29 25.96
C GLY A 202 -5.84 -2.65 25.74
N TYR A 203 -5.87 -3.21 24.52
CA TYR A 203 -5.23 -4.48 24.18
C TYR A 203 -3.86 -4.30 23.54
N ILE A 204 -3.73 -3.29 22.69
CA ILE A 204 -2.48 -2.92 22.02
C ILE A 204 -1.66 -1.95 22.87
N LYS A 205 -0.37 -1.85 22.59
CA LYS A 205 0.51 -0.89 23.27
C LYS A 205 0.55 0.44 22.52
N ASP A 206 0.37 1.52 23.27
CA ASP A 206 0.53 2.87 22.76
C ASP A 206 2.01 3.24 22.77
N TYR A 207 2.51 3.71 21.62
CA TYR A 207 3.90 4.14 21.47
C TYR A 207 3.93 5.64 21.22
N GLU A 208 4.63 6.38 22.08
CA GLU A 208 4.81 7.82 21.95
C GLU A 208 5.48 8.16 20.60
N GLY A 209 4.87 9.08 19.85
CA GLY A 209 5.34 9.48 18.52
C GLY A 209 5.10 8.45 17.40
N GLY A 210 4.35 7.38 17.66
CA GLY A 210 3.87 6.45 16.65
C GLY A 210 2.48 6.84 16.13
N THR A 211 2.23 6.65 14.84
CA THR A 211 0.89 6.78 14.25
C THR A 211 0.22 5.40 14.22
N ILE A 212 -0.96 5.27 14.83
CA ILE A 212 -1.75 4.04 14.72
C ILE A 212 -2.23 3.85 13.27
N MET A 213 -2.09 2.64 12.75
CA MET A 213 -2.53 2.28 11.41
C MET A 213 -3.22 0.91 11.40
N GLN A 214 -4.25 0.78 10.57
CA GLN A 214 -5.02 -0.45 10.37
C GLN A 214 -4.85 -1.00 8.95
N CYS A 215 -4.65 -2.31 8.83
CA CYS A 215 -4.81 -3.05 7.57
C CYS A 215 -5.98 -4.02 7.70
N THR A 216 -6.96 -3.91 6.81
CA THR A 216 -8.03 -4.90 6.66
C THR A 216 -7.71 -5.81 5.48
N MET A 217 -7.60 -7.11 5.73
CA MET A 217 -7.24 -8.08 4.70
C MET A 217 -8.43 -8.40 3.79
N LEU A 218 -8.15 -8.66 2.52
CA LEU A 218 -9.15 -9.06 1.53
C LEU A 218 -9.40 -10.56 1.63
N PRO A 219 -10.65 -11.03 1.78
CA PRO A 219 -10.95 -12.42 2.15
C PRO A 219 -10.55 -13.43 1.07
N LYS A 220 -10.85 -13.14 -0.19
CA LYS A 220 -10.70 -14.10 -1.30
C LYS A 220 -9.33 -14.12 -1.97
N ILE A 221 -8.38 -13.30 -1.52
CA ILE A 221 -7.10 -13.08 -2.20
C ILE A 221 -5.97 -13.80 -1.46
N ARG A 222 -5.08 -14.44 -2.23
CA ARG A 222 -3.76 -14.88 -1.77
C ARG A 222 -2.74 -13.80 -2.13
N TYR A 223 -2.15 -13.17 -1.11
CA TYR A 223 -1.27 -12.02 -1.25
C TYR A 223 0.02 -12.37 -2.00
N LEU A 224 0.56 -13.57 -1.83
CA LEU A 224 1.74 -14.06 -2.58
C LEU A 224 1.49 -14.14 -4.09
N GLU A 225 0.25 -14.36 -4.52
CA GLU A 225 -0.14 -14.45 -5.93
C GLU A 225 -0.73 -13.14 -6.48
N MET A 226 -0.81 -12.09 -5.66
CA MET A 226 -1.47 -10.83 -6.01
C MET A 226 -0.92 -10.22 -7.30
N GLY A 227 0.40 -10.20 -7.48
CA GLY A 227 1.01 -9.63 -8.68
C GLY A 227 0.58 -10.34 -9.97
N ARG A 228 0.50 -11.67 -9.93
CA ARG A 228 0.03 -12.48 -11.06
C ARG A 228 -1.47 -12.32 -11.30
N MET A 229 -2.26 -12.24 -10.22
CA MET A 229 -3.69 -11.97 -10.29
C MET A 229 -3.99 -10.61 -10.95
N LEU A 230 -3.30 -9.54 -10.51
CA LEU A 230 -3.45 -8.20 -11.08
C LEU A 230 -3.04 -8.15 -12.55
N LEU A 231 -1.96 -8.85 -12.92
CA LEU A 231 -1.55 -8.95 -14.32
C LEU A 231 -2.63 -9.63 -15.19
N LYS A 232 -3.23 -10.73 -14.70
CA LYS A 232 -4.34 -11.41 -15.39
C LYS A 232 -5.56 -10.50 -15.53
N GLN A 233 -5.93 -9.77 -14.46
CA GLN A 233 -7.05 -8.83 -14.49
C GLN A 233 -6.80 -7.69 -15.49
N LYS A 234 -5.60 -7.09 -15.47
CA LYS A 234 -5.19 -6.06 -16.43
C LYS A 234 -5.28 -6.57 -17.87
N GLU A 235 -4.81 -7.78 -18.13
CA GLU A 235 -4.85 -8.37 -19.47
C GLU A 235 -6.28 -8.69 -19.91
N ALA A 236 -7.17 -9.12 -19.02
CA ALA A 236 -8.58 -9.32 -19.33
C ALA A 236 -9.27 -8.01 -19.73
N VAL A 237 -9.00 -6.91 -19.00
CA VAL A 237 -9.49 -5.58 -19.34
C VAL A 237 -8.92 -5.13 -20.69
N HIS A 238 -7.62 -5.29 -20.92
CA HIS A 238 -6.97 -4.94 -22.18
C HIS A 238 -7.52 -5.77 -23.36
N ALA A 239 -7.78 -7.05 -23.17
CA ALA A 239 -8.37 -7.91 -24.20
C ALA A 239 -9.76 -7.40 -24.61
N LYS A 240 -10.57 -7.00 -23.63
CA LYS A 240 -11.86 -6.34 -23.90
C LYS A 240 -11.64 -5.03 -24.64
N ILE A 241 -10.74 -4.16 -24.18
CA ILE A 241 -10.42 -2.89 -24.86
C ILE A 241 -10.01 -3.14 -26.31
N ARG A 242 -9.10 -4.07 -26.59
CA ARG A 242 -8.64 -4.37 -27.97
C ARG A 242 -9.75 -4.88 -28.88
N ALA A 243 -10.79 -5.52 -28.35
CA ALA A 243 -11.92 -5.98 -29.15
C ALA A 243 -12.81 -4.83 -29.67
N PHE A 244 -12.82 -3.68 -28.99
CA PHE A 244 -13.65 -2.52 -29.37
C PHE A 244 -12.82 -1.32 -29.84
N SER A 245 -11.65 -1.13 -29.24
CA SER A 245 -10.77 0.01 -29.48
C SER A 245 -10.01 -0.15 -30.80
N LYS A 246 -10.09 0.91 -31.60
CA LYS A 246 -9.27 1.09 -32.81
C LYS A 246 -8.01 1.92 -32.53
N SER A 247 -7.73 2.28 -31.27
CA SER A 247 -6.63 3.18 -30.90
C SER A 247 -5.24 2.64 -31.21
N HIS A 248 -5.09 1.31 -31.39
CA HIS A 248 -3.83 0.68 -31.80
C HIS A 248 -3.51 0.87 -33.30
N LYS A 249 -4.45 1.40 -34.09
CA LYS A 249 -4.23 1.69 -35.51
C LYS A 249 -3.45 2.99 -35.65
N VAL A 250 -2.23 2.89 -36.17
CA VAL A 250 -1.41 4.05 -36.51
C VAL A 250 -1.87 4.58 -37.86
N HIS A 251 -2.37 5.82 -37.89
CA HIS A 251 -2.78 6.49 -39.12
C HIS A 251 -1.61 7.32 -39.69
N PRO A 252 -1.40 7.31 -41.02
CA PRO A 252 -0.37 8.15 -41.64
C PRO A 252 -0.71 9.64 -41.47
N PRO A 253 0.30 10.53 -41.54
CA PRO A 253 0.05 11.96 -41.48
C PRO A 253 -0.86 12.41 -42.65
N PRO A 254 -1.69 13.46 -42.46
CA PRO A 254 -2.51 14.02 -43.52
C PRO A 254 -1.68 14.41 -44.75
N LYS A 255 -2.20 14.13 -45.96
CA LYS A 255 -1.51 14.43 -47.23
C LYS A 255 -1.16 15.91 -47.37
N GLN A 256 -1.98 16.78 -46.78
CA GLN A 256 -1.81 18.23 -46.78
C GLN A 256 -0.56 18.69 -46.03
N TRP A 257 0.00 17.85 -45.14
CA TRP A 257 1.23 18.15 -44.40
C TRP A 257 2.52 17.76 -45.13
N LYS A 258 2.43 17.32 -46.39
CA LYS A 258 3.61 16.93 -47.19
C LYS A 258 4.64 18.07 -47.33
N ASN A 259 4.18 19.32 -47.37
CA ASN A 259 5.01 20.53 -47.50
C ASN A 259 5.15 21.31 -46.18
N GLY A 260 4.87 20.66 -45.04
CA GLY A 260 4.91 21.26 -43.72
C GLY A 260 3.53 21.31 -43.03
N PRO A 261 3.48 21.48 -41.70
CA PRO A 261 2.23 21.51 -40.95
C PRO A 261 1.35 22.70 -41.35
N CYS A 262 0.09 22.43 -41.68
CA CYS A 262 -0.93 23.46 -41.97
C CYS A 262 -2.21 23.17 -41.18
N LYS A 263 -3.06 24.19 -40.96
CA LYS A 263 -4.35 24.00 -40.30
C LYS A 263 -5.25 23.14 -41.20
N ILE A 264 -5.76 22.03 -40.65
CA ILE A 264 -6.70 21.12 -41.32
C ILE A 264 -7.93 21.03 -40.43
N ASP A 265 -9.11 21.01 -41.04
CA ASP A 265 -10.34 20.70 -40.34
C ASP A 265 -10.31 19.23 -39.84
N PRO A 266 -10.34 18.98 -38.52
CA PRO A 266 -10.26 17.63 -37.97
C PRO A 266 -11.40 16.72 -38.45
N MET A 267 -12.57 17.26 -38.80
CA MET A 267 -13.71 16.48 -39.31
C MET A 267 -13.48 15.90 -40.71
N GLN A 268 -12.52 16.45 -41.47
CA GLN A 268 -12.11 15.91 -42.77
C GLN A 268 -11.24 14.65 -42.63
N ILE A 269 -10.68 14.39 -41.45
CA ILE A 269 -9.88 13.21 -41.18
C ILE A 269 -10.80 12.10 -40.70
N GLU A 270 -11.04 11.10 -41.55
CA GLU A 270 -11.96 9.99 -41.30
C GLU A 270 -11.73 9.30 -39.95
N ALA A 271 -10.47 9.12 -39.55
CA ALA A 271 -10.09 8.51 -38.28
C ALA A 271 -10.51 9.35 -37.06
N ILE A 272 -10.40 10.68 -37.15
CA ILE A 272 -10.80 11.60 -36.08
C ILE A 272 -12.33 11.67 -36.00
N ARG A 273 -13.01 11.76 -37.15
CA ARG A 273 -14.47 11.69 -37.18
C ARG A 273 -15.00 10.37 -36.58
N ALA A 274 -14.35 9.25 -36.89
CA ALA A 274 -14.73 7.94 -36.39
C ALA A 274 -14.43 7.71 -34.89
N SER A 275 -13.58 8.53 -34.27
CA SER A 275 -13.34 8.47 -32.82
C SER A 275 -14.43 9.14 -31.99
N GLY A 276 -15.38 9.84 -32.63
CA GLY A 276 -16.38 10.66 -31.94
C GLY A 276 -15.82 11.99 -31.45
N TRP A 277 -14.69 12.43 -32.01
CA TRP A 277 -14.09 13.73 -31.69
C TRP A 277 -15.09 14.87 -31.97
N SER A 278 -15.10 15.86 -31.07
CA SER A 278 -15.84 17.11 -31.23
C SER A 278 -14.95 18.27 -30.79
N ALA A 279 -15.23 19.47 -31.31
CA ALA A 279 -14.52 20.68 -30.93
C ALA A 279 -14.61 20.93 -29.42
N ASP A 280 -15.79 20.72 -28.83
CA ASP A 280 -16.03 20.90 -27.39
C ASP A 280 -15.18 19.93 -26.54
N MET A 281 -15.04 18.66 -26.95
CA MET A 281 -14.17 17.70 -26.26
C MET A 281 -12.69 18.07 -26.35
N ASP A 282 -12.26 18.59 -27.51
CA ASP A 282 -10.89 19.04 -27.76
C ASP A 282 -10.56 20.29 -26.95
N GLU A 283 -11.51 21.23 -26.86
CA GLU A 283 -11.40 22.41 -26.02
C GLU A 283 -11.30 22.03 -24.54
N LEU A 284 -12.17 21.15 -24.05
CA LEU A 284 -12.12 20.63 -22.68
C LEU A 284 -10.81 19.87 -22.38
N ALA A 285 -10.28 19.11 -23.35
CA ALA A 285 -9.02 18.39 -23.18
C ALA A 285 -7.79 19.32 -23.19
N ARG A 286 -7.88 20.46 -23.89
CA ARG A 286 -6.84 21.50 -23.91
C ARG A 286 -6.94 22.45 -22.73
N GLN A 287 -8.07 22.51 -22.04
CA GLN A 287 -8.18 23.28 -20.82
C GLN A 287 -7.13 22.76 -19.83
N PRO A 288 -6.20 23.62 -19.37
CA PRO A 288 -5.24 23.21 -18.37
C PRO A 288 -6.03 22.78 -17.15
N ARG A 289 -5.82 21.53 -16.73
CA ARG A 289 -6.55 20.92 -15.61
C ARG A 289 -6.39 21.69 -14.31
N HIS A 290 -5.27 22.40 -14.20
CA HIS A 290 -4.87 23.22 -13.08
C HIS A 290 -4.28 24.54 -13.55
N GLY A 291 -4.20 25.53 -12.66
CA GLY A 291 -3.59 26.83 -12.94
C GLY A 291 -2.11 26.74 -13.38
N PRO A 292 -1.57 27.81 -14.00
CA PRO A 292 -0.21 27.83 -14.57
C PRO A 292 0.91 27.60 -13.53
N ASN A 293 0.63 27.86 -12.25
CA ASN A 293 1.57 27.71 -11.14
C ASN A 293 1.46 26.38 -10.39
N TYR A 294 0.48 25.52 -10.75
CA TYR A 294 0.14 24.32 -9.97
C TYR A 294 1.34 23.40 -9.75
N SER A 295 2.13 23.12 -10.80
CA SER A 295 3.29 22.23 -10.70
C SER A 295 4.35 22.75 -9.73
N GLN A 296 4.63 24.05 -9.77
CA GLN A 296 5.62 24.70 -8.92
C GLN A 296 5.12 24.77 -7.47
N LEU A 297 3.83 25.09 -7.26
CA LEU A 297 3.20 25.09 -5.93
C LEU A 297 3.17 23.69 -5.33
N LEU A 298 2.89 22.66 -6.13
CA LEU A 298 2.90 21.27 -5.70
C LEU A 298 4.32 20.83 -5.30
N HIS A 299 5.34 21.23 -6.05
CA HIS A 299 6.73 20.95 -5.69
C HIS A 299 7.11 21.65 -4.37
N LEU A 300 6.80 22.94 -4.24
CA LEU A 300 7.06 23.71 -3.03
C LEU A 300 6.36 23.10 -1.80
N LEU A 301 5.08 22.72 -1.93
CA LEU A 301 4.32 22.09 -0.87
C LEU A 301 4.93 20.75 -0.46
N ASN A 302 5.31 19.91 -1.43
CA ASN A 302 5.98 18.63 -1.16
C ASN A 302 7.32 18.83 -0.44
N ASP A 303 8.12 19.81 -0.84
CA ASP A 303 9.38 20.12 -0.17
C ASP A 303 9.14 20.56 1.27
N MET A 304 8.14 21.42 1.50
CA MET A 304 7.75 21.84 2.83
C MET A 304 7.27 20.66 3.69
N GLN A 305 6.40 19.79 3.18
CA GLN A 305 5.89 18.61 3.89
C GLN A 305 7.01 17.61 4.25
N ASN A 306 8.03 17.46 3.40
CA ASN A 306 9.15 16.55 3.62
C ASN A 306 10.26 17.14 4.51
N HIS A 307 10.21 18.43 4.83
CA HIS A 307 11.22 19.08 5.66
C HIS A 307 11.15 18.59 7.11
N ALA A 308 12.31 18.37 7.75
CA ALA A 308 12.39 17.81 9.10
C ALA A 308 11.67 18.62 10.20
N SER A 309 11.41 19.92 9.95
CA SER A 309 10.69 20.80 10.87
C SER A 309 9.18 20.89 10.59
N ALA A 310 8.64 20.14 9.62
CA ALA A 310 7.24 20.22 9.22
C ALA A 310 6.28 19.42 10.10
N TRP A 311 6.79 18.53 10.95
CA TRP A 311 5.99 17.59 11.74
C TRP A 311 4.79 18.20 12.51
N PRO A 312 4.81 19.44 13.06
CA PRO A 312 3.63 19.99 13.73
C PRO A 312 2.56 20.53 12.78
N PHE A 313 2.91 20.74 11.52
CA PHE A 313 2.10 21.46 10.53
C PHE A 313 1.53 20.54 9.45
N LEU A 314 1.82 19.23 9.51
CA LEU A 314 1.37 18.28 8.51
C LEU A 314 -0.15 18.10 8.51
N HIS A 315 -0.80 18.30 9.65
CA HIS A 315 -2.22 18.05 9.86
C HIS A 315 -2.85 19.13 10.75
N PRO A 316 -4.19 19.32 10.69
CA PRO A 316 -4.88 20.24 11.59
C PRO A 316 -4.62 19.90 13.06
N VAL A 317 -4.52 20.94 13.90
CA VAL A 317 -4.39 20.75 15.36
C VAL A 317 -5.66 20.09 15.90
N SER A 318 -5.54 18.96 16.61
CA SER A 318 -6.70 18.27 17.15
C SER A 318 -7.35 19.06 18.31
N ARG A 319 -8.68 19.21 18.26
CA ARG A 319 -9.47 19.76 19.39
C ARG A 319 -9.36 18.90 20.65
N GLU A 320 -9.14 17.60 20.48
CA GLU A 320 -9.03 16.66 21.60
C GLU A 320 -7.67 16.82 22.30
N ASP A 321 -6.62 17.13 21.55
CA ASP A 321 -5.26 17.27 22.08
C ASP A 321 -4.99 18.68 22.63
N VAL A 322 -5.63 19.70 22.03
CA VAL A 322 -5.44 21.12 22.40
C VAL A 322 -6.80 21.82 22.45
N ALA A 323 -7.43 21.79 23.62
CA ALA A 323 -8.83 22.17 23.81
C ALA A 323 -9.12 23.65 23.48
N ASP A 324 -8.23 24.57 23.86
CA ASP A 324 -8.39 26.02 23.70
C ASP A 324 -7.85 26.55 22.37
N TYR A 325 -7.24 25.70 21.52
CA TYR A 325 -6.58 26.14 20.29
C TYR A 325 -7.49 26.95 19.37
N TYR A 326 -8.71 26.46 19.13
CA TYR A 326 -9.68 27.10 18.24
C TYR A 326 -10.43 28.28 18.91
N GLU A 327 -10.25 28.48 20.21
CA GLU A 327 -10.69 29.69 20.90
C GLU A 327 -9.69 30.84 20.65
N VAL A 328 -8.40 30.52 20.55
CA VAL A 328 -7.32 31.49 20.31
C VAL A 328 -7.07 31.74 18.82
N ILE A 329 -7.05 30.68 18.02
CA ILE A 329 -6.78 30.70 16.58
C ILE A 329 -8.09 30.62 15.80
N LYS A 330 -8.40 31.71 15.07
CA LYS A 330 -9.68 31.88 14.36
C LYS A 330 -9.64 31.36 12.92
N GLU A 331 -8.48 31.44 12.28
CA GLU A 331 -8.27 30.96 10.91
C GLU A 331 -7.19 29.88 10.93
N PRO A 332 -7.54 28.63 11.29
CA PRO A 332 -6.56 27.53 11.33
C PRO A 332 -6.09 27.17 9.92
N MET A 333 -4.82 26.78 9.79
CA MET A 333 -4.22 26.32 8.53
C MET A 333 -3.12 25.30 8.81
N ASP A 334 -2.95 24.34 7.90
CA ASP A 334 -1.94 23.29 7.94
C ASP A 334 -1.63 22.81 6.51
N LEU A 335 -0.52 22.07 6.35
CA LEU A 335 -0.02 21.65 5.04
C LEU A 335 -0.93 20.62 4.34
N SER A 336 -1.73 19.82 5.05
CA SER A 336 -2.69 18.91 4.41
C SER A 336 -3.96 19.62 3.95
N THR A 337 -4.38 20.66 4.68
CA THR A 337 -5.43 21.57 4.21
C THR A 337 -4.96 22.34 2.96
N MET A 338 -3.71 22.81 2.95
CA MET A 338 -3.12 23.44 1.76
C MET A 338 -3.03 22.47 0.57
N GLU A 339 -2.70 21.20 0.80
CA GLU A 339 -2.71 20.16 -0.26
C GLU A 339 -4.10 20.02 -0.88
N THR A 340 -5.12 19.91 -0.04
CA THR A 340 -6.53 19.83 -0.48
C THR A 340 -6.96 21.08 -1.26
N LYS A 341 -6.54 22.27 -0.82
CA LYS A 341 -6.83 23.53 -1.51
C LYS A 341 -6.12 23.61 -2.87
N LEU A 342 -4.87 23.14 -2.95
CA LEU A 342 -4.11 23.13 -4.19
C LEU A 342 -4.73 22.17 -5.21
N GLU A 343 -5.09 20.95 -4.82
CA GLU A 343 -5.77 19.97 -5.70
C GLU A 343 -7.11 20.47 -6.25
N ALA A 344 -7.78 21.35 -5.50
CA ALA A 344 -9.05 21.98 -5.87
C ALA A 344 -8.88 23.31 -6.64
N ASP A 345 -7.65 23.68 -7.04
CA ASP A 345 -7.32 24.95 -7.72
C ASP A 345 -7.73 26.22 -6.95
N ASN A 346 -7.72 26.17 -5.61
CA ASN A 346 -8.05 27.33 -4.77
C ASN A 346 -6.91 28.36 -4.61
N TYR A 347 -5.78 28.15 -5.30
CA TYR A 347 -4.65 29.09 -5.33
C TYR A 347 -4.49 29.65 -6.75
N ALA A 348 -5.12 30.81 -6.99
CA ALA A 348 -5.06 31.45 -8.30
C ALA A 348 -3.66 32.04 -8.55
N THR A 349 -3.02 32.55 -7.50
CA THR A 349 -1.67 33.09 -7.56
C THR A 349 -0.75 32.48 -6.48
N PRO A 350 0.59 32.57 -6.65
CA PRO A 350 1.52 32.10 -5.62
C PRO A 350 1.36 32.84 -4.29
N GLU A 351 0.90 34.09 -4.32
CA GLU A 351 0.61 34.90 -3.13
C GLU A 351 -0.54 34.30 -2.30
N ASP A 352 -1.56 33.71 -2.93
CA ASP A 352 -2.63 33.01 -2.22
C ASP A 352 -2.09 31.82 -1.42
N PHE A 353 -1.17 31.06 -2.01
CA PHE A 353 -0.49 29.95 -1.36
C PHE A 353 0.41 30.44 -0.23
N ILE A 354 1.21 31.48 -0.48
CA ILE A 354 2.11 32.09 0.51
C ILE A 354 1.31 32.62 1.70
N LYS A 355 0.13 33.21 1.47
CA LYS A 355 -0.75 33.70 2.55
C LYS A 355 -1.15 32.59 3.49
N ASP A 356 -1.58 31.44 2.97
CA ASP A 356 -1.92 30.27 3.79
C ASP A 356 -0.67 29.69 4.48
N ALA A 357 0.46 29.61 3.77
CA ALA A 357 1.71 29.13 4.36
C ALA A 357 2.16 30.01 5.54
N LYS A 358 2.08 31.33 5.39
CA LYS A 358 2.36 32.29 6.48
C LYS A 358 1.37 32.13 7.63
N LEU A 359 0.10 31.89 7.33
CA LEU A 359 -0.92 31.63 8.34
C LEU A 359 -0.58 30.41 9.22
N VAL A 360 0.01 29.35 8.65
CA VAL A 360 0.54 28.21 9.43
C VAL A 360 1.56 28.69 10.47
N PHE A 361 2.54 29.50 10.05
CA PHE A 361 3.63 29.96 10.92
C PHE A 361 3.18 31.00 11.94
N ASP A 362 2.35 31.94 11.53
CA ASP A 362 1.83 33.01 12.36
C ASP A 362 0.88 32.49 13.42
N ASN A 363 0.00 31.53 13.08
CA ASN A 363 -0.81 30.84 14.07
C ASN A 363 0.04 30.07 15.08
N CYS A 364 1.10 29.40 14.61
CA CYS A 364 2.03 28.71 15.49
C CYS A 364 2.68 29.67 16.49
N ARG A 365 3.18 30.83 16.04
CA ARG A 365 3.81 31.84 16.90
C ARG A 365 2.82 32.57 17.81
N LYS A 366 1.58 32.78 17.34
CA LYS A 366 0.52 33.39 18.14
C LYS A 366 0.12 32.49 19.31
N TYR A 367 0.06 31.18 19.09
CA TYR A 367 -0.35 30.22 20.10
C TYR A 367 0.80 29.78 21.02
N ASN A 368 2.01 29.62 20.48
CA ASN A 368 3.14 29.05 21.20
C ASN A 368 4.21 30.09 21.53
N ASN A 369 4.82 29.98 22.72
CA ASN A 369 5.97 30.80 23.10
C ASN A 369 7.18 30.52 22.17
N GLU A 370 7.98 31.55 21.88
CA GLU A 370 9.15 31.49 20.98
C GLU A 370 10.21 30.44 21.35
N THR A 371 10.29 30.08 22.64
CA THR A 371 11.25 29.09 23.13
C THR A 371 10.85 27.65 22.80
N THR A 372 9.58 27.42 22.45
CA THR A 372 9.02 26.09 22.20
C THR A 372 9.61 25.43 20.95
N PRO A 373 9.64 24.09 20.88
CA PRO A 373 9.98 23.36 19.67
C PRO A 373 9.10 23.74 18.48
N TYR A 374 7.82 24.06 18.72
CA TYR A 374 6.85 24.48 17.70
C TYR A 374 7.23 25.78 17.03
N ALA A 375 7.48 26.85 17.81
CA ALA A 375 7.90 28.14 17.27
C ALA A 375 9.25 28.04 16.53
N LYS A 376 10.20 27.26 17.05
CA LYS A 376 11.47 26.98 16.36
C LYS A 376 11.26 26.26 15.04
N SER A 377 10.35 25.29 14.99
CA SER A 377 9.99 24.58 13.76
C SER A 377 9.34 25.49 12.73
N ALA A 378 8.42 26.37 13.15
CA ALA A 378 7.78 27.37 12.28
C ALA A 378 8.82 28.27 11.62
N ASN A 379 9.74 28.84 12.40
CA ASN A 379 10.79 29.72 11.89
C ASN A 379 11.73 29.00 10.89
N LYS A 380 12.08 27.73 11.17
CA LYS A 380 12.91 26.93 10.26
C LYS A 380 12.20 26.61 8.95
N LEU A 381 10.93 26.20 9.02
CA LEU A 381 10.16 25.84 7.85
C LEU A 381 9.82 27.07 6.99
N GLU A 382 9.48 28.20 7.61
CA GLU A 382 9.25 29.46 6.91
C GLU A 382 10.50 29.93 6.17
N LYS A 383 11.67 29.90 6.82
CA LYS A 383 12.94 30.21 6.18
C LYS A 383 13.21 29.29 4.98
N PHE A 384 12.95 27.99 5.13
CA PHE A 384 13.11 27.03 4.06
C PHE A 384 12.15 27.32 2.88
N MET A 385 10.89 27.64 3.15
CA MET A 385 9.92 28.04 2.12
C MET A 385 10.44 29.23 1.31
N TRP A 386 10.91 30.29 1.97
CA TRP A 386 11.45 31.46 1.28
C TRP A 386 12.70 31.13 0.44
N GLN A 387 13.58 30.25 0.92
CA GLN A 387 14.71 29.77 0.13
C GLN A 387 14.28 29.04 -1.15
N GLN A 388 13.23 28.22 -1.08
CA GLN A 388 12.68 27.54 -2.26
C GLN A 388 12.02 28.53 -3.22
N ILE A 389 11.23 29.48 -2.71
CA ILE A 389 10.58 30.53 -3.52
C ILE A 389 11.62 31.38 -4.26
N LYS A 390 12.71 31.76 -3.60
CA LYS A 390 13.82 32.52 -4.21
C LYS A 390 14.52 31.74 -5.33
N GLY A 391 14.55 30.41 -5.23
CA GLY A 391 15.09 29.53 -6.26
C GLY A 391 14.25 29.47 -7.53
N ILE A 392 13.02 29.98 -7.51
CA ILE A 392 12.10 30.05 -8.64
C ILE A 392 12.21 31.47 -9.24
N PRO A 393 12.82 31.64 -10.42
CA PRO A 393 13.08 32.97 -11.00
C PRO A 393 11.83 33.86 -11.08
N GLU A 394 10.69 33.26 -11.45
CA GLU A 394 9.40 33.93 -11.59
C GLU A 394 8.86 34.49 -10.27
N TRP A 395 9.24 33.91 -9.12
CA TRP A 395 8.72 34.25 -7.80
C TRP A 395 9.77 34.90 -6.89
N SER A 396 10.97 35.15 -7.40
CA SER A 396 12.09 35.74 -6.66
C SER A 396 11.78 37.12 -6.05
N HIS A 397 10.78 37.81 -6.58
CA HIS A 397 10.31 39.12 -6.10
C HIS A 397 9.25 39.04 -4.98
N LEU A 398 8.76 37.84 -4.65
CA LEU A 398 7.73 37.62 -3.63
C LEU A 398 8.30 37.51 -2.21
N GLU A 399 9.63 37.34 -2.08
CA GLU A 399 10.32 37.37 -0.79
C GLU A 399 10.20 38.80 -0.19
N PRO A 400 9.65 38.94 1.03
CA PRO A 400 9.48 40.25 1.67
C PRO A 400 10.77 40.90 2.17
#